data_AF-A0A3E0QJJ0-F1
#
_entry.id   AF-A0A3E0QJJ0-F1
#
_cell.length_a   1.000
_cell.length_b   1.000
_cell.length_c   1.000
_cell.angle_alpha   90.00
_cell.angle_beta   90.00
_cell.angle_gamma   90.00
#
_symmetry.space_group_name_H-M   'P 1'
#
loop_
_entity.id
_entity.type
_entity.pdbx_description
1 polymer ?
#
loop_
_entity_poly.entity_id
_entity_poly.type
_entity_poly.pdbx_seq_one_letter_code
_entity_poly.pdbx_strand_id
1 'polypeptide(L)'
;MEKTMQPQEATKEPMVELDTGGNAVDVELKQEKEIQVEEQKDDKVESKETKKEVKKDEREEYSKDVQKRIDRMTYKIREAERREKEALEFAKQIKKEKDDLQVKFDKVDDGYVNEFSGRVKSELETAKVALANAVAKGDINAQVEANQNLARLAIEEERIKATEAQRKAYEESLKNTGQIGDQPVQNNVQPPKPDPKAEAWAERNEWFGKDEAMTYASFGIHKKLVEEEGFNPSSDEYYEE
;
A
#
# COMPACT_ATOMS: atom_id res chain seq x y z
N MET A 1 -18.64 -26.90 65.38
CA MET A 1 -17.25 -26.75 64.91
C MET A 1 -17.27 -26.88 63.39
N GLU A 2 -17.67 -25.80 62.72
CA GLU A 2 -17.60 -25.69 61.26
C GLU A 2 -16.17 -25.34 60.87
N LYS A 3 -15.59 -26.15 60.00
CA LYS A 3 -14.23 -25.98 59.49
C LYS A 3 -14.33 -25.23 58.16
N THR A 4 -14.06 -23.93 58.22
CA THR A 4 -14.03 -23.00 57.10
C THR A 4 -13.01 -23.43 56.03
N MET A 5 -13.48 -23.63 54.81
CA MET A 5 -12.68 -23.76 53.59
C MET A 5 -12.11 -22.39 53.21
N GLN A 6 -10.77 -22.31 53.12
CA GLN A 6 -10.05 -21.19 52.48
C GLN A 6 -10.04 -21.42 50.96
N PRO A 7 -10.29 -20.41 50.11
CA PRO A 7 -9.98 -20.48 48.69
C PRO A 7 -8.51 -20.13 48.42
N GLN A 8 -7.84 -20.97 47.64
CA GLN A 8 -6.47 -20.82 47.18
C GLN A 8 -6.32 -19.64 46.21
N GLU A 9 -5.25 -18.87 46.41
CA GLU A 9 -4.83 -17.76 45.54
C GLU A 9 -4.35 -18.28 44.17
N ALA A 10 -4.94 -17.76 43.11
CA ALA A 10 -4.46 -17.93 41.75
C ALA A 10 -3.21 -17.08 41.51
N THR A 11 -2.15 -17.74 41.04
CA THR A 11 -0.88 -17.20 40.55
C THR A 11 -1.09 -16.04 39.56
N LYS A 12 -0.51 -14.87 39.86
CA LYS A 12 -0.41 -13.72 38.96
C LYS A 12 0.83 -13.86 38.06
N GLU A 13 0.63 -13.83 36.75
CA GLU A 13 1.67 -13.64 35.75
C GLU A 13 2.24 -12.21 35.81
N PRO A 14 3.51 -11.96 35.49
CA PRO A 14 4.05 -10.60 35.46
C PRO A 14 3.63 -9.89 34.16
N MET A 15 2.62 -9.02 34.25
CA MET A 15 2.33 -8.05 33.19
C MET A 15 3.45 -7.00 33.15
N VAL A 16 4.07 -6.85 31.98
CA VAL A 16 5.03 -5.77 31.69
C VAL A 16 4.24 -4.47 31.52
N GLU A 17 4.55 -3.47 32.34
CA GLU A 17 3.98 -2.12 32.23
C GLU A 17 4.60 -1.41 31.00
N LEU A 18 3.77 -1.09 30.02
CA LEU A 18 4.13 -0.19 28.93
C LEU A 18 4.08 1.25 29.45
N ASP A 19 5.24 1.88 29.55
CA ASP A 19 5.39 3.31 29.85
C ASP A 19 4.70 4.14 28.76
N THR A 20 3.60 4.78 29.14
CA THR A 20 2.81 5.71 28.32
C THR A 20 3.03 7.15 28.76
N GLY A 21 4.25 7.50 29.17
CA GLY A 21 4.68 8.85 29.56
C GLY A 21 4.81 9.87 28.43
N GLY A 22 3.93 9.82 27.41
CA GLY A 22 3.83 10.85 26.38
C GLY A 22 2.71 11.84 26.70
N ASN A 23 3.01 13.13 26.73
CA ASN A 23 2.05 14.22 27.01
C ASN A 23 0.75 14.07 26.20
N ALA A 24 -0.39 14.10 26.88
CA ALA A 24 -1.71 14.14 26.23
C ALA A 24 -1.83 15.43 25.41
N VAL A 25 -1.92 15.30 24.09
CA VAL A 25 -2.25 16.41 23.19
C VAL A 25 -3.76 16.47 23.10
N ASP A 26 -4.35 17.50 23.72
CA ASP A 26 -5.77 17.79 23.65
C ASP A 26 -6.11 18.27 22.23
N VAL A 27 -6.72 17.41 21.43
CA VAL A 27 -7.19 17.75 20.08
C VAL A 27 -8.63 18.23 20.21
N GLU A 28 -8.79 19.55 20.21
CA GLU A 28 -10.09 20.22 20.19
C GLU A 28 -10.74 20.00 18.81
N LEU A 29 -11.53 18.93 18.68
CA LEU A 29 -12.38 18.66 17.52
C LEU A 29 -13.52 19.69 17.49
N LYS A 30 -13.39 20.70 16.62
CA LYS A 30 -14.51 21.55 16.22
C LYS A 30 -15.55 20.72 15.46
N GLN A 31 -16.59 20.29 16.16
CA GLN A 31 -17.86 19.87 15.57
C GLN A 31 -18.58 21.07 14.96
N GLU A 32 -18.99 20.90 13.69
CA GLU A 32 -20.21 21.40 13.03
C GLU A 32 -19.93 21.85 11.59
N LYS A 33 -20.18 20.93 10.65
CA LYS A 33 -21.02 21.26 9.50
C LYS A 33 -21.67 19.98 8.98
N GLU A 34 -22.85 19.75 9.53
CA GLU A 34 -23.87 18.84 9.05
C GLU A 34 -24.22 19.22 7.60
N ILE A 35 -23.75 18.43 6.63
CA ILE A 35 -24.19 18.54 5.24
C ILE A 35 -25.39 17.61 5.14
N GLN A 36 -26.58 18.20 5.17
CA GLN A 36 -27.85 17.53 4.96
C GLN A 36 -27.82 16.82 3.60
N VAL A 37 -27.95 15.50 3.66
CA VAL A 37 -28.29 14.64 2.52
C VAL A 37 -29.78 14.82 2.30
N GLU A 38 -30.15 15.69 1.36
CA GLU A 38 -31.54 15.80 0.91
C GLU A 38 -31.78 14.72 -0.16
N GLU A 39 -32.34 13.62 0.33
CA GLU A 39 -33.00 12.55 -0.38
C GLU A 39 -34.16 13.13 -1.21
N GLN A 40 -33.93 13.36 -2.51
CA GLN A 40 -35.00 13.74 -3.44
C GLN A 40 -35.89 12.52 -3.71
N LYS A 41 -37.06 12.55 -3.06
CA LYS A 41 -38.25 11.77 -3.37
C LYS A 41 -38.60 11.86 -4.86
N ASP A 42 -38.84 10.67 -5.42
CA ASP A 42 -39.80 10.39 -6.48
C ASP A 42 -41.04 11.30 -6.43
N ASP A 43 -41.23 12.11 -7.46
CA ASP A 43 -42.52 12.73 -7.77
C ASP A 43 -42.99 12.24 -9.15
N LYS A 44 -43.78 11.17 -9.07
CA LYS A 44 -45.00 10.90 -9.83
C LYS A 44 -45.22 11.72 -11.09
N VAL A 45 -45.13 11.00 -12.20
CA VAL A 45 -45.64 11.33 -13.54
C VAL A 45 -47.11 11.81 -13.48
N GLU A 46 -47.37 13.04 -13.91
CA GLU A 46 -48.69 13.43 -14.42
C GLU A 46 -48.54 14.22 -15.74
N SER A 47 -48.98 13.57 -16.80
CA SER A 47 -49.04 14.08 -18.16
C SER A 47 -50.02 15.24 -18.31
N LYS A 48 -49.60 16.34 -18.96
CA LYS A 48 -50.53 17.20 -19.72
C LYS A 48 -49.87 17.99 -20.85
N GLU A 49 -50.24 17.58 -22.06
CA GLU A 49 -50.51 18.37 -23.27
C GLU A 49 -49.53 19.46 -23.72
N THR A 50 -48.76 19.09 -24.74
CA THR A 50 -48.47 19.79 -26.00
C THR A 50 -49.03 21.21 -26.18
N LYS A 51 -48.13 22.20 -26.28
CA LYS A 51 -48.31 23.37 -27.14
C LYS A 51 -46.99 23.74 -27.82
N LYS A 52 -46.92 23.50 -29.13
CA LYS A 52 -45.87 24.00 -30.02
C LYS A 52 -45.89 25.53 -30.02
N GLU A 53 -44.69 26.13 -29.92
CA GLU A 53 -44.13 27.12 -30.86
C GLU A 53 -43.22 28.14 -30.14
N VAL A 54 -41.89 27.91 -30.15
CA VAL A 54 -40.87 28.90 -30.57
C VAL A 54 -39.63 28.12 -31.07
N LYS A 55 -39.48 27.96 -32.38
CA LYS A 55 -38.23 27.50 -33.02
C LYS A 55 -37.23 28.66 -33.08
N LYS A 56 -36.60 28.99 -31.96
CA LYS A 56 -35.41 29.87 -31.93
C LYS A 56 -34.69 29.74 -30.59
N ASP A 57 -34.16 28.56 -30.27
CA ASP A 57 -32.99 28.48 -29.35
C ASP A 57 -32.30 27.11 -29.23
N GLU A 58 -32.78 26.05 -29.88
CA GLU A 58 -32.18 24.71 -29.75
C GLU A 58 -30.66 24.70 -30.07
N ARG A 59 -30.21 25.44 -31.10
CA ARG A 59 -28.78 25.52 -31.46
C ARG A 59 -27.93 26.25 -30.41
N GLU A 60 -28.44 27.26 -29.73
CA GLU A 60 -27.70 27.94 -28.67
C GLU A 60 -27.69 27.12 -27.38
N GLU A 61 -28.77 26.39 -27.09
CA GLU A 61 -28.83 25.45 -25.97
C GLU A 61 -27.85 24.27 -26.16
N TYR A 62 -27.79 23.68 -27.35
CA TYR A 62 -26.76 22.67 -27.68
C TYR A 62 -25.34 23.24 -27.56
N SER A 63 -25.11 24.50 -27.96
CA SER A 63 -23.80 25.15 -27.80
C SER A 63 -23.43 25.35 -26.33
N LYS A 64 -24.40 25.72 -25.48
CA LYS A 64 -24.21 25.89 -24.03
C LYS A 64 -23.94 24.57 -23.34
N ASP A 65 -24.59 23.49 -23.76
CA ASP A 65 -24.40 22.16 -23.16
C ASP A 65 -23.03 21.55 -23.51
N VAL A 66 -22.61 21.69 -24.77
CA VAL A 66 -21.25 21.32 -25.22
C VAL A 66 -20.18 22.13 -24.46
N GLN A 67 -20.39 23.44 -24.28
CA GLN A 67 -19.48 24.29 -23.51
C GLN A 67 -19.36 23.82 -22.05
N LYS A 68 -20.49 23.53 -21.38
CA LYS A 68 -20.49 22.98 -20.01
C LYS A 68 -19.76 21.63 -19.92
N ARG A 69 -19.91 20.77 -20.93
CA ARG A 69 -19.18 19.48 -20.98
C ARG A 69 -17.68 19.70 -21.16
N ILE A 70 -17.27 20.61 -22.04
CA ILE A 70 -15.85 20.98 -22.24
C ILE A 70 -15.28 21.57 -20.95
N ASP A 71 -16.00 22.44 -20.26
CA ASP A 71 -15.57 23.02 -18.99
C ASP A 71 -15.42 21.94 -17.91
N ARG A 72 -16.39 21.02 -17.81
CA ARG A 72 -16.32 19.88 -16.88
C ARG A 72 -15.14 18.96 -17.19
N MET A 73 -14.88 18.69 -18.46
CA MET A 73 -13.78 17.84 -18.91
C MET A 73 -12.43 18.52 -18.66
N THR A 74 -12.32 19.82 -18.91
CA THR A 74 -11.14 20.62 -18.60
C THR A 74 -10.88 20.68 -17.10
N TYR A 75 -11.92 20.83 -16.28
CA TYR A 75 -11.82 20.75 -14.82
C TYR A 75 -11.30 19.38 -14.37
N LYS A 76 -11.86 18.27 -14.90
CA LYS A 76 -11.40 16.91 -14.61
C LYS A 76 -9.93 16.70 -15.00
N ILE A 77 -9.51 17.21 -16.16
CA ILE A 77 -8.12 17.10 -16.62
C ILE A 77 -7.18 17.86 -15.68
N ARG A 78 -7.47 19.13 -15.35
CA ARG A 78 -6.63 19.91 -14.44
C ARG A 78 -6.55 19.31 -13.04
N GLU A 79 -7.66 18.75 -12.56
CA GLU A 79 -7.71 18.08 -11.27
C GLU A 79 -6.92 16.76 -11.30
N ALA A 80 -6.97 16.00 -12.39
CA ALA A 80 -6.12 14.83 -12.59
C ALA A 80 -4.64 15.20 -12.64
N GLU A 81 -4.26 16.25 -13.38
CA GLU A 81 -2.89 16.76 -13.43
C GLU A 81 -2.38 17.19 -12.04
N ARG A 82 -3.24 17.83 -11.23
CA ARG A 82 -2.89 18.19 -9.85
C ARG A 82 -2.63 16.95 -9.01
N ARG A 83 -3.51 15.95 -9.07
CA ARG A 83 -3.35 14.68 -8.33
C ARG A 83 -2.13 13.91 -8.78
N GLU A 84 -1.85 13.86 -10.08
CA GLU A 84 -0.64 13.23 -10.62
C GLU A 84 0.60 13.93 -10.09
N LYS A 85 0.62 15.27 -10.11
CA LYS A 85 1.74 16.05 -9.57
C LYS A 85 1.94 15.79 -8.07
N GLU A 86 0.87 15.78 -7.28
CA GLU A 86 0.95 15.48 -5.85
C GLU A 86 1.44 14.05 -5.59
N ALA A 87 0.95 13.07 -6.35
CA ALA A 87 1.40 11.69 -6.27
C ALA A 87 2.88 11.53 -6.64
N LEU A 88 3.34 12.23 -7.67
CA LEU A 88 4.75 12.24 -8.08
C LEU A 88 5.65 12.89 -7.03
N GLU A 89 5.22 14.01 -6.44
CA GLU A 89 5.97 14.66 -5.36
C GLU A 89 6.02 13.77 -4.11
N PHE A 90 4.92 13.10 -3.76
CA PHE A 90 4.91 12.10 -2.68
C PHE A 90 5.86 10.93 -2.98
N ALA A 91 5.81 10.36 -4.19
CA ALA A 91 6.70 9.28 -4.59
C ALA A 91 8.18 9.69 -4.57
N LYS A 92 8.49 10.92 -5.00
CA LYS A 92 9.85 11.48 -4.89
C LYS A 92 10.27 11.65 -3.43
N GLN A 93 9.38 12.12 -2.57
CA GLN A 93 9.65 12.28 -1.14
C GLN A 93 9.93 10.93 -0.49
N ILE A 94 9.08 9.94 -0.70
CA ILE A 94 9.27 8.58 -0.16
C ILE A 94 10.56 7.96 -0.68
N LYS A 95 10.87 8.13 -1.98
CA LYS A 95 12.13 7.65 -2.55
C LYS A 95 13.32 8.31 -1.86
N LYS A 96 13.29 9.62 -1.69
CA LYS A 96 14.35 10.36 -1.00
C LYS A 96 14.51 9.92 0.45
N GLU A 97 13.41 9.77 1.19
CA GLU A 97 13.42 9.28 2.56
C GLU A 97 14.01 7.87 2.64
N LYS A 98 13.62 6.97 1.73
CA LYS A 98 14.15 5.62 1.64
C LYS A 98 15.65 5.60 1.32
N ASP A 99 16.10 6.45 0.39
CA ASP A 99 17.51 6.59 0.05
C ASP A 99 18.32 7.14 1.24
N ASP A 100 17.81 8.16 1.93
CA ASP A 100 18.42 8.72 3.15
C ASP A 100 18.48 7.70 4.30
N LEU A 101 17.41 6.90 4.47
CA LEU A 101 17.35 5.85 5.48
C LEU A 101 18.32 4.71 5.17
N GLN A 102 18.41 4.31 3.90
CA GLN A 102 19.36 3.30 3.43
C GLN A 102 20.80 3.74 3.72
N VAL A 103 21.16 4.99 3.38
CA VAL A 103 22.52 5.51 3.64
C VAL A 103 22.84 5.53 5.14
N LYS A 104 21.87 5.91 5.99
CA LYS A 104 22.06 5.88 7.45
C LYS A 104 22.22 4.46 7.95
N PHE A 105 21.39 3.54 7.47
CA PHE A 105 21.45 2.12 7.82
C PHE A 105 22.80 1.51 7.44
N ASP A 106 23.24 1.69 6.19
CA ASP A 106 24.52 1.18 5.70
C ASP A 106 25.70 1.73 6.52
N LYS A 107 25.69 3.02 6.89
CA LYS A 107 26.72 3.63 7.74
C LYS A 107 26.74 3.07 9.15
N VAL A 108 25.57 2.87 9.76
CA VAL A 108 25.47 2.32 11.12
C VAL A 108 25.94 0.88 11.14
N ASP A 109 25.50 0.08 10.17
CA ASP A 109 25.87 -1.32 10.04
C ASP A 109 27.37 -1.49 9.73
N ASP A 110 27.91 -0.69 8.80
CA ASP A 110 29.34 -0.72 8.47
C ASP A 110 30.21 -0.30 9.66
N GLY A 111 29.84 0.79 10.33
CA GLY A 111 30.54 1.24 11.53
C GLY A 111 30.49 0.20 12.64
N TYR A 112 29.30 -0.36 12.90
CA TYR A 112 29.10 -1.37 13.93
C TYR A 112 29.93 -2.62 13.66
N VAL A 113 29.82 -3.23 12.48
CA VAL A 113 30.53 -4.47 12.17
C VAL A 113 32.05 -4.27 12.19
N ASN A 114 32.55 -3.17 11.61
CA ASN A 114 34.00 -2.93 11.57
C ASN A 114 34.61 -2.67 12.95
N GLU A 115 33.99 -1.80 13.75
CA GLU A 115 34.47 -1.48 15.10
C GLU A 115 34.35 -2.67 16.04
N PHE A 116 33.23 -3.39 16.01
CA PHE A 116 33.04 -4.58 16.84
C PHE A 116 33.96 -5.73 16.41
N SER A 117 34.14 -5.96 15.11
CA SER A 117 35.07 -6.99 14.60
C SER A 117 36.50 -6.69 15.03
N GLY A 118 36.95 -5.44 14.93
CA GLY A 118 38.26 -5.01 15.41
C GLY A 118 38.43 -5.17 16.92
N ARG A 119 37.44 -4.71 17.69
CA ARG A 119 37.45 -4.80 19.16
C ARG A 119 37.45 -6.25 19.64
N VAL A 120 36.53 -7.08 19.17
CA VAL A 120 36.42 -8.48 19.58
C VAL A 120 37.71 -9.23 19.27
N LYS A 121 38.32 -9.01 18.09
CA LYS A 121 39.63 -9.61 17.76
C LYS A 121 40.72 -9.18 18.74
N SER A 122 40.81 -7.89 19.06
CA SER A 122 41.80 -7.37 20.02
C SER A 122 41.57 -7.92 21.43
N GLU A 123 40.32 -7.96 21.88
CA GLU A 123 39.94 -8.50 23.19
C GLU A 123 40.20 -10.00 23.27
N LEU A 124 39.99 -10.74 22.17
CA LEU A 124 40.22 -12.17 22.08
C LEU A 124 41.72 -12.50 22.19
N GLU A 125 42.58 -11.76 21.49
CA GLU A 125 44.03 -11.91 21.65
C GLU A 125 44.49 -11.53 23.07
N THR A 126 43.91 -10.49 23.65
CA THR A 126 44.20 -10.10 25.04
C THR A 126 43.77 -11.19 26.03
N ALA A 127 42.60 -11.80 25.84
CA ALA A 127 42.08 -12.87 26.68
C ALA A 127 42.92 -14.15 26.56
N LYS A 128 43.41 -14.49 25.35
CA LYS A 128 44.35 -15.60 25.13
C LYS A 128 45.66 -15.39 25.90
N VAL A 129 46.22 -14.17 25.84
CA VAL A 129 47.44 -13.82 26.57
C VAL A 129 47.21 -13.86 28.08
N ALA A 130 46.06 -13.36 28.56
CA ALA A 130 45.69 -13.42 29.97
C ALA A 130 45.57 -14.88 30.46
N LEU A 131 44.95 -15.76 29.67
CA LEU A 131 44.86 -17.19 29.98
C LEU A 131 46.25 -17.83 30.03
N ALA A 132 47.11 -17.58 29.03
CA ALA A 132 48.47 -18.11 29.00
C ALA A 132 49.29 -17.68 30.23
N ASN A 133 49.17 -16.42 30.64
CA ASN A 133 49.82 -15.89 31.83
C ASN A 133 49.25 -16.51 33.13
N ALA A 134 47.92 -16.69 33.21
CA ALA A 134 47.26 -17.31 34.36
C ALA A 134 47.66 -18.79 34.52
N VAL A 135 47.79 -19.51 33.40
CA VAL A 135 48.31 -20.89 33.37
C VAL A 135 49.77 -20.92 33.83
N ALA A 136 50.62 -20.05 33.32
CA ALA A 136 52.03 -19.99 33.69
C ALA A 136 52.26 -19.67 35.18
N LYS A 137 51.36 -18.87 35.78
CA LYS A 137 51.40 -18.52 37.21
C LYS A 137 50.68 -19.53 38.11
N GLY A 138 49.97 -20.51 37.56
CA GLY A 138 49.15 -21.43 38.32
C GLY A 138 47.94 -20.77 39.03
N ASP A 139 47.49 -19.61 38.55
CA ASP A 139 46.37 -18.89 39.13
C ASP A 139 45.04 -19.42 38.57
N ILE A 140 44.37 -20.26 39.35
CA ILE A 140 43.12 -20.92 38.95
C ILE A 140 41.98 -19.92 38.76
N ASN A 141 41.91 -18.86 39.58
CA ASN A 141 40.84 -17.87 39.47
C ASN A 141 40.97 -17.07 38.17
N ALA A 142 42.19 -16.61 37.88
CA ALA A 142 42.46 -15.90 36.63
C ALA A 142 42.27 -16.79 35.38
N GLN A 143 42.51 -18.10 35.49
CA GLN A 143 42.21 -19.05 34.41
C GLN A 143 40.70 -19.17 34.13
N VAL A 144 39.88 -19.28 35.18
CA VAL A 144 38.41 -19.34 35.03
C VAL A 144 37.87 -18.06 34.41
N GLU A 145 38.33 -16.90 34.89
CA GLU A 145 37.92 -15.60 34.37
C GLU A 145 38.33 -15.43 32.89
N ALA A 146 39.57 -15.77 32.53
CA ALA A 146 40.03 -15.71 31.15
C ALA A 146 39.24 -16.65 30.23
N ASN A 147 38.89 -17.86 30.70
CA ASN A 147 38.04 -18.79 29.96
C ASN A 147 36.60 -18.29 29.79
N GLN A 148 36.02 -17.65 30.81
CA GLN A 148 34.70 -17.01 30.71
C GLN A 148 34.71 -15.87 29.68
N ASN A 149 35.75 -15.04 29.70
CA ASN A 149 35.93 -13.96 28.73
C ASN A 149 36.10 -14.49 27.31
N LEU A 150 36.89 -15.55 27.11
CA LEU A 150 37.03 -16.22 25.81
C LEU A 150 35.70 -16.79 25.30
N ALA A 151 34.92 -17.42 26.17
CA ALA A 151 33.61 -17.95 25.80
C ALA A 151 32.63 -16.83 25.37
N ARG A 152 32.61 -15.71 26.11
CA ARG A 152 31.81 -14.54 25.74
C ARG A 152 32.23 -13.98 24.39
N LEU A 153 33.53 -13.79 24.18
CA LEU A 153 34.09 -13.26 22.94
C LEU A 153 33.88 -14.19 21.74
N ALA A 154 33.87 -15.50 21.94
CA ALA A 154 33.58 -16.47 20.89
C ALA A 154 32.14 -16.35 20.38
N ILE A 155 31.17 -16.15 21.28
CA ILE A 155 29.76 -15.91 20.90
C ILE A 155 29.62 -14.60 20.15
N GLU A 156 30.31 -13.54 20.60
CA GLU A 156 30.32 -12.24 19.91
C GLU A 156 30.94 -12.35 18.51
N GLU A 157 32.03 -13.09 18.36
CA GLU A 157 32.67 -13.36 17.06
C GLU A 157 31.72 -14.13 16.12
N GLU A 158 31.02 -15.15 16.62
CA GLU A 158 30.04 -15.91 15.85
C GLU A 158 28.88 -15.01 15.39
N ARG A 159 28.37 -14.15 16.27
CA ARG A 159 27.32 -13.18 15.92
C ARG A 159 27.78 -12.23 14.83
N ILE A 160 29.01 -11.71 14.90
CA ILE A 160 29.59 -10.84 13.85
C ILE A 160 29.68 -11.59 12.52
N LYS A 161 30.18 -12.84 12.53
CA LYS A 161 30.25 -13.67 11.32
C LYS A 161 28.86 -13.94 10.72
N ALA A 162 27.86 -14.19 11.56
CA ALA A 162 26.48 -14.38 11.11
C ALA A 162 25.92 -13.10 10.44
N THR A 163 26.16 -11.93 11.03
CA THR A 163 25.78 -10.63 10.43
C THR A 163 26.51 -10.38 9.11
N GLU A 164 27.81 -10.64 9.03
CA GLU A 164 28.57 -10.53 7.77
C GLU A 164 28.05 -11.49 6.68
N ALA A 165 27.69 -12.73 7.06
CA ALA A 165 27.12 -13.71 6.15
C ALA A 165 25.75 -13.28 5.64
N GLN A 166 24.88 -12.76 6.52
CA GLN A 166 23.58 -12.21 6.15
C GLN A 166 23.74 -11.02 5.19
N ARG A 167 24.71 -10.13 5.44
CA ARG A 167 25.01 -9.01 4.55
C ARG A 167 25.44 -9.49 3.17
N LYS A 168 26.35 -10.47 3.08
CA LYS A 168 26.79 -11.05 1.80
C LYS A 168 25.62 -11.68 1.04
N ALA A 169 24.77 -12.43 1.73
CA ALA A 169 23.58 -13.04 1.12
C ALA A 169 22.59 -11.97 0.61
N TYR A 170 22.41 -10.87 1.35
CA TYR A 170 21.58 -9.76 0.91
C TYR A 170 22.17 -9.06 -0.32
N GLU A 171 23.47 -8.77 -0.32
CA GLU A 171 24.16 -8.18 -1.47
C GLU A 171 24.09 -9.08 -2.71
N GLU A 172 24.24 -10.40 -2.54
CA GLU A 172 24.07 -11.38 -3.60
C GLU A 172 22.63 -11.42 -4.13
N SER A 173 21.62 -11.32 -3.25
CA SER A 173 20.22 -11.23 -3.65
C SER A 173 19.92 -9.95 -4.46
N LEU A 174 20.57 -8.83 -4.14
CA LEU A 174 20.45 -7.58 -4.90
C LEU A 174 21.11 -7.70 -6.28
N LYS A 175 22.26 -8.38 -6.38
CA LYS A 175 22.91 -8.64 -7.66
C LYS A 175 22.06 -9.55 -8.55
N ASN A 176 21.43 -10.57 -7.96
CA ASN A 176 20.58 -11.52 -8.68
C ASN A 176 19.21 -10.94 -9.05
N THR A 177 18.67 -9.96 -8.31
CA THR A 177 17.43 -9.26 -8.71
C THR A 177 17.64 -8.36 -9.92
N GLY A 178 18.87 -7.87 -10.17
CA GLY A 178 19.26 -7.27 -11.45
C GLY A 178 19.42 -8.27 -12.61
N GLN A 179 19.43 -9.57 -12.30
CA GLN A 179 19.46 -10.70 -13.23
C GLN A 179 18.09 -11.40 -13.35
N ILE A 180 17.02 -10.82 -12.82
CA ILE A 180 15.67 -11.07 -13.34
C ILE A 180 15.66 -10.42 -14.72
N GLY A 181 16.25 -11.10 -15.69
CA GLY A 181 16.13 -10.74 -17.10
C GLY A 181 14.66 -10.64 -17.40
N ASP A 182 14.25 -9.54 -18.05
CA ASP A 182 13.09 -9.40 -18.91
C ASP A 182 12.05 -10.52 -18.73
N GLN A 183 11.50 -10.68 -17.53
CA GLN A 183 10.31 -11.49 -17.37
C GLN A 183 9.22 -10.50 -17.69
N PRO A 184 8.56 -10.62 -18.86
CA PRO A 184 7.41 -9.80 -19.12
C PRO A 184 6.47 -10.03 -17.94
N VAL A 185 6.13 -8.94 -17.25
CA VAL A 185 5.06 -8.95 -16.27
C VAL A 185 3.84 -9.38 -17.08
N GLN A 186 3.52 -10.68 -17.06
CA GLN A 186 2.29 -11.17 -17.67
C GLN A 186 1.19 -10.60 -16.81
N ASN A 187 0.71 -9.43 -17.24
CA ASN A 187 -0.50 -8.82 -16.76
C ASN A 187 -1.63 -9.74 -17.21
N ASN A 188 -1.85 -10.82 -16.45
CA ASN A 188 -2.91 -11.78 -16.70
C ASN A 188 -4.22 -11.16 -16.19
N VAL A 189 -4.57 -9.99 -16.71
CA VAL A 189 -5.94 -9.49 -16.64
C VAL A 189 -6.71 -10.38 -17.60
N GLN A 190 -7.32 -11.43 -17.05
CA GLN A 190 -8.33 -12.17 -17.77
C GLN A 190 -9.37 -11.13 -18.25
N PRO A 191 -9.63 -10.99 -19.56
CA PRO A 191 -10.66 -10.08 -20.01
C PRO A 191 -11.96 -10.45 -19.28
N PRO A 192 -12.70 -9.46 -18.75
CA PRO A 192 -13.95 -9.73 -18.05
C PRO A 192 -14.84 -10.58 -18.97
N LYS A 193 -15.44 -11.63 -18.41
CA LYS A 193 -16.35 -12.48 -19.18
C LYS A 193 -17.45 -11.60 -19.78
N PRO A 194 -17.82 -11.78 -21.06
CA PRO A 194 -18.92 -11.04 -21.66
C PRO A 194 -20.19 -11.17 -20.82
N ASP A 195 -20.96 -10.08 -20.71
CA ASP A 195 -22.25 -10.08 -20.03
C ASP A 195 -23.22 -11.01 -20.80
N PRO A 196 -23.88 -11.99 -20.15
CA PRO A 196 -24.84 -12.88 -20.81
C PRO A 196 -25.95 -12.17 -21.59
N LYS A 197 -26.37 -10.97 -21.16
CA LYS A 197 -27.39 -10.19 -21.88
C LYS A 197 -26.85 -9.54 -23.14
N ALA A 198 -25.60 -9.05 -23.09
CA ALA A 198 -24.92 -8.49 -24.25
C ALA A 198 -24.70 -9.57 -25.33
N GLU A 199 -24.39 -10.80 -24.92
CA GLU A 199 -24.28 -11.95 -25.83
C GLU A 199 -25.63 -12.30 -26.46
N ALA A 200 -26.71 -12.39 -25.69
CA ALA A 200 -28.05 -12.67 -26.21
C ALA A 200 -28.56 -11.58 -27.18
N TRP A 201 -28.29 -10.31 -26.90
CA TRP A 201 -28.62 -9.21 -27.81
C TRP A 201 -27.81 -9.28 -29.11
N ALA A 202 -26.52 -9.60 -29.03
CA ALA A 202 -25.65 -9.79 -30.18
C ALA A 202 -26.11 -10.97 -31.06
N GLU A 203 -26.52 -12.09 -30.46
CA GLU A 203 -27.07 -13.25 -31.19
C GLU A 203 -28.40 -12.94 -31.88
N ARG A 204 -29.25 -12.12 -31.24
CA ARG A 204 -30.53 -11.68 -31.82
C ARG A 204 -30.34 -10.74 -33.01
N ASN A 205 -29.22 -10.01 -33.06
CA ASN A 205 -28.89 -9.05 -34.09
C ASN A 205 -27.81 -9.60 -35.02
N GLU A 206 -28.22 -10.38 -36.03
CA GLU A 206 -27.27 -11.06 -36.93
C GLU A 206 -26.28 -10.16 -37.68
N TRP A 207 -26.56 -8.85 -37.76
CA TRP A 207 -25.70 -7.83 -38.34
C TRP A 207 -24.54 -7.42 -37.41
N PHE A 208 -24.67 -7.64 -36.10
CA PHE A 208 -23.66 -7.29 -35.12
C PHE A 208 -22.43 -8.20 -35.28
N GLY A 209 -21.26 -7.60 -35.48
CA GLY A 209 -20.00 -8.31 -35.77
C GLY A 209 -19.81 -8.76 -37.23
N LYS A 210 -20.86 -8.68 -38.08
CA LYS A 210 -20.76 -8.94 -39.53
C LYS A 210 -20.76 -7.67 -40.36
N ASP A 211 -21.59 -6.70 -39.97
CA ASP A 211 -21.62 -5.35 -40.57
C ASP A 211 -20.84 -4.40 -39.65
N GLU A 212 -19.65 -4.02 -40.07
CA GLU A 212 -18.78 -3.14 -39.28
C GLU A 212 -19.42 -1.78 -39.03
N ALA A 213 -20.12 -1.20 -40.00
CA ALA A 213 -20.69 0.14 -39.86
C ALA A 213 -21.81 0.17 -38.83
N MET A 214 -22.72 -0.81 -38.86
CA MET A 214 -23.78 -0.91 -37.87
C MET A 214 -23.24 -1.34 -36.50
N THR A 215 -22.23 -2.20 -36.45
CA THR A 215 -21.56 -2.59 -35.21
C THR A 215 -20.93 -1.38 -34.51
N TYR A 216 -20.18 -0.54 -35.24
CA TYR A 216 -19.59 0.67 -34.66
C TYR A 216 -20.65 1.71 -34.28
N ALA A 217 -21.73 1.85 -35.05
CA ALA A 217 -22.85 2.72 -34.67
C ALA A 217 -23.48 2.28 -33.34
N SER A 218 -23.67 0.98 -33.14
CA SER A 218 -24.21 0.43 -31.89
C SER A 218 -23.27 0.64 -30.69
N PHE A 219 -21.94 0.54 -30.88
CA PHE A 219 -20.98 0.92 -29.83
C PHE A 219 -21.01 2.41 -29.51
N GLY A 220 -21.26 3.26 -30.50
CA GLY A 220 -21.47 4.70 -30.30
C GLY A 220 -22.70 4.99 -29.43
N ILE A 221 -23.80 4.28 -29.66
CA ILE A 221 -25.02 4.36 -28.86
C ILE A 221 -24.78 3.83 -27.44
N HIS A 222 -24.14 2.67 -27.30
CA HIS A 222 -23.74 2.11 -26.00
C HIS A 222 -22.95 3.13 -25.17
N LYS A 223 -21.93 3.74 -25.79
CA LYS A 223 -21.11 4.75 -25.12
C LYS A 223 -21.93 5.94 -24.67
N LYS A 224 -22.87 6.40 -25.49
CA LYS A 224 -23.77 7.50 -25.13
C LYS A 224 -24.68 7.12 -23.97
N LEU A 225 -25.34 5.96 -24.03
CA LEU A 225 -26.26 5.50 -22.99
C LEU A 225 -25.56 5.30 -21.64
N VAL A 226 -24.37 4.68 -21.64
CA VAL A 226 -23.64 4.37 -20.40
C VAL A 226 -22.87 5.57 -19.86
N GLU A 227 -22.18 6.34 -20.70
CA GLU A 227 -21.32 7.45 -20.24
C GLU A 227 -22.06 8.79 -20.13
N GLU A 228 -23.05 9.05 -20.99
CA GLU A 228 -23.76 10.34 -21.03
C GLU A 228 -25.10 10.28 -20.29
N GLU A 229 -25.84 9.18 -20.43
CA GLU A 229 -27.18 9.02 -19.84
C GLU A 229 -27.16 8.16 -18.55
N GLY A 230 -26.03 7.52 -18.25
CA GLY A 230 -25.82 6.79 -16.99
C GLY A 230 -26.60 5.48 -16.88
N PHE A 231 -27.08 4.93 -18.00
CA PHE A 231 -27.78 3.65 -18.01
C PHE A 231 -26.85 2.52 -17.60
N ASN A 232 -27.38 1.58 -16.82
CA ASN A 232 -26.67 0.39 -16.42
C ASN A 232 -26.63 -0.61 -17.60
N PRO A 233 -25.46 -0.96 -18.17
CA PRO A 233 -25.36 -1.85 -19.32
C PRO A 233 -25.83 -3.30 -19.06
N SER A 234 -26.10 -3.65 -17.80
CA SER A 234 -26.64 -4.94 -17.39
C SER A 234 -28.14 -4.91 -17.04
N SER A 235 -28.80 -3.74 -17.06
CA SER A 235 -30.25 -3.64 -16.82
C SER A 235 -31.08 -4.01 -18.05
N ASP A 236 -32.33 -4.40 -17.85
CA ASP A 236 -33.24 -4.74 -18.97
C ASP A 236 -33.62 -3.49 -19.77
N GLU A 237 -33.80 -2.34 -19.10
CA GLU A 237 -34.12 -1.04 -19.70
C GLU A 237 -33.10 -0.60 -20.77
N TYR A 238 -31.84 -1.01 -20.64
CA TYR A 238 -30.78 -0.71 -21.60
C TYR A 238 -30.98 -1.40 -22.96
N TYR A 239 -31.70 -2.53 -23.01
CA TYR A 239 -31.90 -3.33 -24.23
C TYR A 239 -33.29 -3.17 -24.85
N GLU A 240 -34.13 -2.27 -24.31
CA GLU A 240 -35.51 -2.02 -24.77
C GLU A 240 -35.65 -0.79 -25.69
N GLU A 241 -34.61 0.05 -25.81
CA GLU A 241 -34.51 1.20 -26.74
C GLU A 241 -34.29 0.80 -28.21
#